data_AF-A0A2A9HHJ8-F1
#
_entry.id   AF-A0A2A9HHJ8-F1
#
_cell.length_a   1.000
_cell.length_b   1.000
_cell.length_c   1.000
_cell.angle_alpha   90.00
_cell.angle_beta   90.00
_cell.angle_gamma   90.00
#
_symmetry.space_group_name_H-M   'P 1'
#
loop_
_entity.id
_entity.type
_entity.pdbx_description
1 polymer ?
#
loop_
_entity_poly.entity_id
_entity_poly.type
_entity_poly.pdbx_seq_one_letter_code
_entity_poly.pdbx_strand_id
1 'polypeptide(L)'
;MVARRKRFVTKQVTVPEAFARYCADFNSGRFYEAHEHLEEIWQFEHGPVRDLYKALIQAAAAYVHLQRGRYPGASRLLRTALGYLEPYRPGPAMGFDTEGIWRALDGARELLEELGPGGVERFPLAQRPVMDFDASALPAEARRWRAWGFDEEGRPLAMDITVPA
;
A
#
# COMPACT_ATOMS: atom_id res chain seq x y z
N MET A 1 24.44 -28.38 -4.14
CA MET A 1 23.19 -27.59 -4.13
C MET A 1 22.97 -27.00 -5.51
N VAL A 2 21.96 -27.46 -6.26
CA VAL A 2 21.58 -26.84 -7.54
C VAL A 2 20.80 -25.57 -7.22
N ALA A 3 21.30 -24.40 -7.64
CA ALA A 3 20.58 -23.14 -7.50
C ALA A 3 19.24 -23.23 -8.25
N ARG A 4 18.13 -23.05 -7.55
CA ARG A 4 16.79 -22.98 -8.14
C ARG A 4 16.76 -21.75 -9.06
N ARG A 5 16.69 -21.96 -10.38
CA ARG A 5 16.57 -20.86 -11.36
C ARG A 5 15.28 -20.11 -11.06
N LYS A 6 15.38 -18.83 -10.68
CA LYS A 6 14.19 -17.97 -10.50
C LYS A 6 13.49 -17.86 -11.85
N ARG A 7 12.22 -18.23 -11.88
CA ARG A 7 11.35 -18.05 -13.05
C ARG A 7 10.76 -16.64 -12.97
N PHE A 8 10.61 -16.00 -14.11
CA PHE A 8 10.03 -14.66 -14.22
C PHE A 8 8.85 -14.73 -15.19
N VAL A 9 7.84 -13.90 -14.95
CA VAL A 9 6.67 -13.73 -15.83
C VAL A 9 6.59 -12.27 -16.23
N THR A 10 6.33 -12.04 -17.52
CA THR A 10 5.98 -10.72 -18.04
C THR A 10 4.47 -10.57 -18.03
N LYS A 11 3.99 -9.44 -17.52
CA LYS A 11 2.57 -9.10 -17.51
C LYS A 11 2.36 -7.61 -17.74
N GLN A 12 1.20 -7.26 -18.28
CA GLN A 12 0.75 -5.88 -18.35
C GLN A 12 0.07 -5.45 -17.06
N VAL A 13 0.41 -4.26 -16.60
CA VAL A 13 -0.24 -3.59 -15.47
C VAL A 13 -0.50 -2.13 -15.78
N THR A 14 -1.51 -1.57 -15.14
CA THR A 14 -1.70 -0.11 -15.04
C THR A 14 -1.73 0.28 -13.57
N VAL A 15 -1.30 1.51 -13.25
CA VAL A 15 -1.35 2.01 -11.87
C VAL A 15 -2.78 2.04 -11.30
N PRO A 16 -3.82 2.54 -12.03
CA PRO A 16 -5.18 2.52 -11.52
C PRO A 16 -5.72 1.12 -11.24
N GLU A 17 -5.37 0.12 -12.07
CA GLU A 17 -5.78 -1.26 -11.83
C GLU A 17 -5.11 -1.83 -10.56
N ALA A 18 -3.81 -1.57 -10.37
CA ALA A 18 -3.10 -1.99 -9.17
C ALA A 18 -3.70 -1.35 -7.91
N PHE A 19 -4.07 -0.06 -7.96
CA PHE A 19 -4.75 0.61 -6.86
C PHE A 19 -6.14 0.03 -6.57
N ALA A 20 -6.94 -0.23 -7.61
CA ALA A 20 -8.26 -0.82 -7.46
C ALA A 20 -8.19 -2.21 -6.82
N ARG A 21 -7.24 -3.04 -7.25
CA ARG A 21 -7.01 -4.37 -6.66
C ARG A 21 -6.52 -4.27 -5.22
N TYR A 22 -5.57 -3.38 -4.93
CA TYR A 22 -5.12 -3.10 -3.56
C TYR A 22 -6.29 -2.74 -2.65
N CYS A 23 -7.12 -1.78 -3.06
CA CYS A 23 -8.26 -1.32 -2.26
C CYS A 23 -9.27 -2.44 -2.04
N ALA A 24 -9.64 -3.17 -3.10
CA ALA A 24 -10.58 -4.29 -3.00
C ALA A 24 -10.08 -5.41 -2.08
N ASP A 25 -8.81 -5.79 -2.20
CA ASP A 25 -8.21 -6.84 -1.39
C ASP A 25 -8.04 -6.40 0.07
N PHE A 26 -7.52 -5.19 0.31
CA PHE A 26 -7.38 -4.65 1.66
C PHE A 26 -8.76 -4.56 2.34
N ASN A 27 -9.74 -4.00 1.65
CA ASN A 27 -11.10 -3.86 2.16
C ASN A 27 -11.83 -5.18 2.34
N SER A 28 -11.34 -6.29 1.77
CA SER A 28 -11.89 -7.64 2.01
C SER A 28 -11.08 -8.46 3.01
N GLY A 29 -10.02 -7.90 3.58
CA GLY A 29 -9.13 -8.59 4.53
C GLY A 29 -8.08 -9.50 3.87
N ARG A 30 -7.94 -9.45 2.54
CA ARG A 30 -6.88 -10.11 1.77
C ARG A 30 -5.62 -9.25 1.76
N PHE A 31 -5.04 -9.02 2.94
CA PHE A 31 -3.96 -8.03 3.09
C PHE A 31 -2.65 -8.45 2.42
N TYR A 32 -2.40 -9.75 2.27
CA TYR A 32 -1.22 -10.23 1.56
C TYR A 32 -1.34 -9.91 0.07
N GLU A 33 -2.48 -10.22 -0.54
CA GLU A 33 -2.76 -9.94 -1.95
C GLU A 33 -2.74 -8.43 -2.25
N ALA A 34 -3.32 -7.62 -1.35
CA ALA A 34 -3.22 -6.17 -1.43
C ALA A 34 -1.75 -5.70 -1.48
N HIS A 35 -0.92 -6.21 -0.56
CA HIS A 35 0.51 -5.91 -0.53
C HIS A 35 1.19 -6.22 -1.87
N GLU A 36 0.97 -7.42 -2.41
CA GLU A 36 1.61 -7.84 -3.67
C GLU A 36 1.23 -6.91 -4.83
N HIS A 37 -0.04 -6.52 -4.95
CA HIS A 37 -0.51 -5.66 -6.03
C HIS A 37 0.18 -4.29 -6.07
N LEU A 38 0.43 -3.67 -4.91
CA LEU A 38 1.18 -2.43 -4.88
C LEU A 38 2.69 -2.63 -4.99
N GLU A 39 3.26 -3.69 -4.41
CA GLU A 39 4.70 -3.95 -4.50
C GLU A 39 5.15 -4.12 -5.96
N GLU A 40 4.29 -4.73 -6.79
CA GLU A 40 4.53 -4.90 -8.21
C GLU A 40 4.81 -3.60 -8.96
N ILE A 41 4.06 -2.53 -8.70
CA ILE A 41 4.29 -1.23 -9.33
C ILE A 41 5.30 -0.38 -8.56
N TRP A 42 5.37 -0.53 -7.24
CA TRP A 42 6.30 0.22 -6.39
C TRP A 42 7.75 -0.03 -6.75
N GLN A 43 8.12 -1.25 -7.15
CA GLN A 43 9.52 -1.54 -7.52
C GLN A 43 10.02 -0.69 -8.72
N PHE A 44 9.11 -0.20 -9.57
CA PHE A 44 9.42 0.63 -10.75
C PHE A 44 9.25 2.14 -10.50
N GLU A 45 8.59 2.53 -9.41
CA GLU A 45 8.38 3.94 -9.05
C GLU A 45 9.64 4.52 -8.39
N HIS A 46 10.40 5.36 -9.10
CA HIS A 46 11.63 5.97 -8.56
C HIS A 46 11.47 7.45 -8.19
N GLY A 47 10.29 8.01 -8.40
CA GLY A 47 9.96 9.40 -8.19
C GLY A 47 9.45 9.72 -6.78
N PRO A 48 9.03 10.98 -6.58
CA PRO A 48 8.57 11.50 -5.30
C PRO A 48 7.42 10.75 -4.64
N VAL A 49 6.63 9.97 -5.38
CA VAL A 49 5.46 9.25 -4.83
C VAL A 49 5.77 7.83 -4.36
N ARG A 50 7.04 7.39 -4.50
CA ARG A 50 7.47 6.06 -4.07
C ARG A 50 7.14 5.78 -2.60
N ASP A 51 7.29 6.77 -1.73
CA ASP A 51 7.07 6.61 -0.29
C ASP A 51 5.57 6.52 0.05
N LEU A 52 4.69 7.17 -0.70
CA LEU A 52 3.23 6.96 -0.57
C LEU A 52 2.87 5.48 -0.81
N TYR A 53 3.37 4.89 -1.90
CA TYR A 53 3.08 3.48 -2.20
C TYR A 53 3.68 2.58 -1.12
N LYS A 54 4.88 2.91 -0.65
CA LYS A 54 5.52 2.19 0.46
C LYS A 54 4.71 2.26 1.75
N ALA A 55 4.08 3.39 2.05
CA ALA A 55 3.18 3.54 3.21
C ALA A 55 1.99 2.58 3.11
N LEU A 56 1.33 2.54 1.95
CA LEU A 56 0.18 1.67 1.68
C LEU A 56 0.55 0.17 1.71
N ILE A 57 1.70 -0.19 1.15
CA ILE A 57 2.27 -1.54 1.20
C ILE A 57 2.53 -1.95 2.66
N GLN A 58 3.13 -1.06 3.46
CA GLN A 58 3.40 -1.34 4.87
C GLN A 58 2.13 -1.41 5.72
N ALA A 59 1.11 -0.62 5.39
CA ALA A 59 -0.21 -0.77 6.00
C ALA A 59 -0.77 -2.19 5.75
N ALA A 60 -0.77 -2.66 4.50
CA ALA A 60 -1.20 -4.03 4.18
C ALA A 60 -0.36 -5.08 4.92
N ALA A 61 0.97 -4.97 4.90
CA ALA A 61 1.84 -5.89 5.62
C ALA A 61 1.62 -5.86 7.14
N ALA A 62 1.33 -4.70 7.73
CA ALA A 62 1.00 -4.60 9.16
C ALA A 62 -0.25 -5.43 9.48
N TYR A 63 -1.27 -5.36 8.64
CA TYR A 63 -2.51 -6.13 8.80
C TYR A 63 -2.33 -7.63 8.56
N VAL A 64 -1.39 -8.05 7.70
CA VAL A 64 -0.95 -9.46 7.63
C VAL A 64 -0.33 -9.92 8.96
N HIS A 65 0.46 -9.06 9.61
CA HIS A 65 1.03 -9.38 10.92
C HIS A 65 -0.04 -9.44 12.01
N LEU A 66 -1.03 -8.55 11.99
CA LEU A 66 -2.19 -8.59 12.90
C LEU A 66 -2.99 -9.88 12.73
N GLN A 67 -3.29 -10.29 11.49
CA GLN A 67 -3.92 -11.59 11.19
C GLN A 67 -3.19 -12.79 11.76
N ARG A 68 -1.86 -12.69 11.88
CA ARG A 68 -0.99 -13.77 12.39
C ARG A 68 -0.68 -13.63 13.89
N GLY A 69 -1.29 -12.67 14.59
CA GLY A 69 -1.00 -12.41 16.01
C GLY A 69 0.44 -11.94 16.27
N ARG A 70 1.10 -11.30 15.30
CA ARG A 70 2.53 -10.92 15.36
C ARG A 70 2.71 -9.46 15.74
N TYR A 71 2.58 -9.16 17.03
CA TYR A 71 2.69 -7.81 17.58
C TYR A 71 3.92 -7.01 17.11
N PRO A 72 5.17 -7.52 17.20
CA PRO A 72 6.34 -6.70 16.89
C PRO A 72 6.38 -6.24 15.43
N GLY A 73 5.94 -7.11 14.52
CA GLY A 73 5.87 -6.82 13.09
C GLY A 73 4.78 -5.79 12.77
N ALA A 74 3.57 -5.99 13.29
CA ALA A 74 2.45 -5.07 13.11
C ALA A 74 2.77 -3.67 13.66
N SER A 75 3.26 -3.60 14.91
CA SER A 75 3.60 -2.36 15.60
C SER A 75 4.68 -1.56 14.85
N ARG A 76 5.74 -2.24 14.37
CA ARG A 76 6.78 -1.61 13.57
C ARG A 76 6.24 -1.05 12.25
N LEU A 77 5.45 -1.85 11.52
CA LEU A 77 4.98 -1.49 10.19
C LEU A 77 3.93 -0.39 10.22
N LEU A 78 3.05 -0.34 11.23
CA LEU A 78 2.12 0.79 11.42
C LEU A 78 2.88 2.11 11.62
N ARG A 79 3.89 2.13 12.50
CA ARG A 79 4.71 3.34 12.72
C ARG A 79 5.44 3.79 11.45
N THR A 80 6.05 2.85 10.72
CA THR A 80 6.78 3.22 9.50
C THR A 80 5.84 3.63 8.37
N ALA A 81 4.65 3.03 8.26
CA ALA A 81 3.62 3.46 7.31
C ALA A 81 3.18 4.91 7.57
N LEU A 82 2.92 5.27 8.83
CA LEU A 82 2.59 6.64 9.22
C LEU A 82 3.71 7.62 8.85
N GLY A 83 4.97 7.27 9.13
CA GLY A 83 6.13 8.09 8.78
C GLY A 83 6.29 8.32 7.27
N TYR A 84 6.00 7.31 6.44
CA TYR A 84 6.03 7.44 4.99
C TYR A 84 4.85 8.24 4.43
N LEU A 85 3.72 8.25 5.13
CA LEU A 85 2.53 8.98 4.71
C LEU A 85 2.60 10.48 5.06
N GLU A 86 3.37 10.84 6.08
CA GLU A 86 3.50 12.21 6.60
C GLU A 86 3.77 13.29 5.53
N PRO A 87 4.70 13.11 4.56
CA PRO A 87 5.01 14.15 3.58
C PRO A 87 3.88 14.47 2.60
N TYR A 88 2.86 13.61 2.53
CA TYR A 88 1.74 13.76 1.59
C TYR A 88 0.52 14.41 2.24
N ARG A 89 0.54 14.61 3.56
CA ARG A 89 -0.54 15.24 4.32
C ARG A 89 -0.47 16.78 4.29
N PRO A 90 -1.59 17.48 4.54
CA PRO A 90 -2.95 16.96 4.71
C PRO A 90 -3.69 16.79 3.36
N GLY A 91 -3.00 16.95 2.23
CA GLY A 91 -3.61 16.91 0.90
C GLY A 91 -3.80 15.49 0.37
N PRO A 92 -4.65 15.31 -0.65
CA PRO A 92 -4.67 14.05 -1.37
C PRO A 92 -3.35 13.85 -2.13
N ALA A 93 -2.97 12.60 -2.33
CA ALA A 93 -1.87 12.22 -3.20
C ALA A 93 -2.25 10.98 -4.00
N MET A 94 -2.11 11.05 -5.32
CA MET A 94 -2.51 9.95 -6.24
C MET A 94 -3.94 9.46 -6.01
N GLY A 95 -4.87 10.37 -5.73
CA GLY A 95 -6.28 10.07 -5.48
C GLY A 95 -6.60 9.55 -4.07
N PHE A 96 -5.61 9.21 -3.25
CA PHE A 96 -5.83 8.76 -1.87
C PHE A 96 -6.05 9.92 -0.92
N ASP A 97 -7.03 9.81 -0.02
CA ASP A 97 -7.18 10.68 1.15
C ASP A 97 -6.11 10.33 2.19
N THR A 98 -4.94 10.96 2.05
CA THR A 98 -3.77 10.64 2.89
C THR A 98 -4.00 11.02 4.35
N GLU A 99 -4.78 12.06 4.64
CA GLU A 99 -5.10 12.47 6.00
C GLU A 99 -6.06 11.47 6.66
N GLY A 100 -7.11 11.05 5.96
CA GLY A 100 -8.04 10.04 6.44
C GLY A 100 -7.37 8.69 6.71
N ILE A 101 -6.53 8.23 5.76
CA ILE A 101 -5.76 7.00 5.91
C ILE A 101 -4.79 7.10 7.10
N TRP A 102 -4.07 8.23 7.24
CA TRP A 102 -3.15 8.42 8.34
C TRP A 102 -3.86 8.32 9.69
N ARG A 103 -4.99 9.01 9.86
CA ARG A 103 -5.78 8.96 11.12
C ARG A 103 -6.27 7.55 11.44
N ALA A 104 -6.73 6.82 10.43
CA ALA A 104 -7.19 5.46 10.62
C ALA A 104 -6.04 4.50 11.01
N LEU A 105 -4.86 4.68 10.42
CA LEU A 105 -3.67 3.89 10.78
C LEU A 105 -3.12 4.27 12.16
N ASP A 106 -3.19 5.54 12.55
CA ASP A 106 -2.73 5.99 13.86
C ASP A 106 -3.65 5.46 14.97
N GLY A 107 -4.98 5.52 14.78
CA GLY A 107 -5.92 4.88 15.71
C GLY A 107 -5.71 3.36 15.82
N ALA A 108 -5.39 2.68 14.71
CA ALA A 108 -5.02 1.27 14.74
C ALA A 108 -3.70 1.01 15.51
N ARG A 109 -2.72 1.92 15.38
CA ARG A 109 -1.46 1.86 16.14
C ARG A 109 -1.71 2.01 17.63
N GLU A 110 -2.49 3.01 18.03
CA GLU A 110 -2.84 3.26 19.44
C GLU A 110 -3.55 2.07 20.05
N LEU A 111 -4.57 1.53 19.39
CA LEU A 111 -5.28 0.34 19.84
C LEU A 111 -4.35 -0.87 19.99
N LEU A 112 -3.44 -1.09 19.03
CA LEU A 112 -2.47 -2.17 19.13
C LEU A 112 -1.55 -1.98 20.33
N GLU A 113 -1.08 -0.75 20.58
CA GLU A 113 -0.23 -0.42 21.73
C GLU A 113 -0.96 -0.65 23.06
N GLU A 114 -2.23 -0.28 23.17
CA GLU A 114 -3.08 -0.54 24.34
C GLU A 114 -3.25 -2.04 24.61
N LEU A 115 -3.48 -2.84 23.57
CA LEU A 115 -3.58 -4.30 23.69
C LEU A 115 -2.26 -4.94 24.13
N GLY A 116 -1.14 -4.35 23.71
CA GLY A 116 0.21 -4.85 23.95
C GLY A 116 0.48 -6.23 23.34
N PRO A 117 1.68 -6.79 23.58
CA PRO A 117 2.09 -8.06 22.99
C PRO A 117 1.17 -9.25 23.33
N GLY A 118 0.61 -9.28 24.54
CA GLY A 118 -0.30 -10.34 25.00
C GLY A 118 -1.77 -10.15 24.56
N GLY A 119 -2.07 -9.07 23.83
CA GLY A 119 -3.43 -8.74 23.40
C GLY A 119 -3.64 -8.68 21.89
N VAL A 120 -2.59 -8.83 21.08
CA VAL A 120 -2.66 -8.67 19.61
C VAL A 120 -3.70 -9.57 18.93
N GLU A 121 -3.95 -10.78 19.45
CA GLU A 121 -4.97 -11.68 18.90
C GLU A 121 -6.40 -11.15 19.07
N ARG A 122 -6.62 -10.20 20.00
CA ARG A 122 -7.89 -9.52 20.20
C ARG A 122 -8.05 -8.27 19.31
N PHE A 123 -7.05 -7.95 18.47
CA PHE A 123 -7.14 -6.81 17.58
C PHE A 123 -8.33 -6.98 16.61
N PRO A 124 -9.26 -6.02 16.55
CA PRO A 124 -10.48 -6.15 15.74
C PRO A 124 -10.19 -5.86 14.27
N LEU A 125 -9.73 -6.87 13.51
CA LEU A 125 -9.45 -6.75 12.06
C LEU A 125 -10.65 -6.23 11.23
N ALA A 126 -11.87 -6.41 11.73
CA ALA A 126 -13.07 -5.87 11.13
C ALA A 126 -13.08 -4.33 11.09
N GLN A 127 -12.37 -3.66 12.01
CA GLN A 127 -12.22 -2.21 12.14
C GLN A 127 -11.02 -1.66 11.35
N ARG A 128 -10.49 -2.41 10.38
CA ARG A 128 -9.45 -1.93 9.47
C ARG A 128 -9.85 -0.62 8.77
N PRO A 129 -8.88 0.23 8.38
CA PRO A 129 -9.14 1.37 7.50
C PRO A 129 -9.86 0.92 6.22
N VAL A 130 -10.72 1.79 5.70
CA VAL A 130 -11.23 1.64 4.34
C VAL A 130 -10.24 2.33 3.41
N MET A 131 -9.68 1.57 2.47
CA MET A 131 -8.81 2.09 1.43
C MET A 131 -9.65 2.43 0.21
N ASP A 132 -9.52 3.65 -0.28
CA ASP A 132 -10.17 4.11 -1.51
C ASP A 132 -9.33 5.20 -2.17
N PHE A 133 -9.54 5.40 -3.47
CA PHE A 133 -8.87 6.46 -4.23
C PHE A 133 -9.79 7.07 -5.29
N ASP A 134 -9.68 8.37 -5.48
CA ASP A 134 -10.34 9.08 -6.56
C ASP A 134 -9.57 8.90 -7.88
N ALA A 135 -10.05 7.99 -8.73
CA ALA A 135 -9.49 7.76 -10.05
C ALA A 135 -9.53 9.01 -10.96
N SER A 136 -10.47 9.93 -10.74
CA SER A 136 -10.58 11.16 -11.54
C SER A 136 -9.48 12.18 -11.22
N ALA A 137 -8.88 12.10 -10.02
CA ALA A 137 -7.75 12.94 -9.63
C ALA A 137 -6.41 12.49 -10.24
N LEU A 138 -6.31 11.23 -10.68
CA LEU A 138 -5.05 10.63 -11.11
C LEU A 138 -4.34 11.41 -12.23
N PRO A 139 -4.99 11.92 -13.29
CA PRO A 139 -4.25 12.62 -14.34
C PRO A 139 -3.56 13.91 -13.89
N ALA A 140 -4.14 14.63 -12.94
CA ALA A 140 -3.51 15.82 -12.37
C ALA A 140 -2.40 15.45 -11.37
N GLU A 141 -2.69 14.51 -10.48
CA GLU A 141 -1.77 14.09 -9.42
C GLU A 141 -0.56 13.33 -9.99
N ALA A 142 -0.74 12.46 -10.99
CA ALA A 142 0.37 11.74 -11.63
C ALA A 142 1.38 12.70 -12.26
N ARG A 143 0.92 13.78 -12.91
CA ARG A 143 1.81 14.83 -13.44
C ARG A 143 2.52 15.59 -12.33
N ARG A 144 1.78 16.00 -11.29
CA ARG A 144 2.33 16.70 -10.12
C ARG A 144 3.47 15.90 -9.49
N TRP A 145 3.28 14.60 -9.33
CA TRP A 145 4.24 13.72 -8.67
C TRP A 145 5.25 13.06 -9.62
N ARG A 146 5.10 13.26 -10.93
CA ARG A 146 5.89 12.57 -11.98
C ARG A 146 5.86 11.05 -11.77
N ALA A 147 4.67 10.52 -11.49
CA ALA A 147 4.45 9.13 -11.18
C ALA A 147 4.76 8.23 -12.39
N TRP A 148 5.39 7.09 -12.13
CA TRP A 148 5.61 6.05 -13.12
C TRP A 148 4.27 5.44 -13.57
N GLY A 149 4.21 4.98 -14.82
CA GLY A 149 3.01 4.34 -15.39
C GLY A 149 1.97 5.33 -15.91
N PHE A 150 2.37 6.58 -16.18
CA PHE A 150 1.55 7.62 -16.80
C PHE A 150 2.34 8.34 -17.91
N ASP A 151 1.64 8.87 -18.90
CA ASP A 151 2.23 9.76 -19.92
C ASP A 151 2.36 11.21 -19.43
N GLU A 152 2.86 12.10 -20.30
CA GLU A 152 3.05 13.52 -19.99
C GLU A 152 1.74 14.26 -19.67
N GLU A 153 0.61 13.77 -20.20
CA GLU A 153 -0.73 14.29 -19.89
C GLU A 153 -1.34 13.66 -18.63
N GLY A 154 -0.66 12.70 -17.99
CA GLY A 154 -1.14 11.99 -16.81
C GLY A 154 -2.13 10.87 -17.13
N ARG A 155 -2.22 10.42 -18.39
CA ARG A 155 -3.07 9.28 -18.75
C ARG A 155 -2.34 7.98 -18.36
N PRO A 156 -3.03 7.01 -17.74
CA PRO A 156 -2.42 5.74 -17.37
C PRO A 156 -1.88 5.00 -18.59
N LEU A 157 -0.68 4.45 -18.46
CA LEU A 157 -0.05 3.60 -19.45
C LEU A 157 -0.15 2.13 -19.05
N ALA A 158 -0.39 1.27 -20.03
CA ALA A 158 -0.19 -0.17 -19.86
C ALA A 158 1.31 -0.46 -19.93
N MET A 159 1.87 -0.93 -18.82
CA MET A 159 3.31 -1.17 -18.66
C MET A 159 3.57 -2.67 -18.64
N ASP A 160 4.51 -3.13 -19.47
CA ASP A 160 5.03 -4.49 -19.37
C ASP A 160 6.03 -4.57 -18.22
N ILE A 161 5.69 -5.32 -17.18
CA ILE A 161 6.56 -5.56 -16.03
C ILE A 161 7.01 -7.02 -16.00
N THR A 162 8.26 -7.25 -15.61
CA THR A 162 8.79 -8.59 -15.38
C THR A 162 8.98 -8.79 -13.88
N VAL A 163 8.22 -9.72 -13.31
CA VAL A 163 8.23 -10.02 -11.88
C VAL A 163 8.59 -11.50 -11.63
N PRO A 164 9.15 -11.85 -10.45
CA PRO A 164 9.34 -13.25 -10.08
C PRO A 164 8.02 -14.05 -10.15
N ALA A 165 8.11 -15.28 -10.64
CA ALA A 165 6.99 -16.21 -10.84
C ALA A 165 6.75 -17.17 -9.68
#